data_AF-A0A2V0PDP2-F1
#
_entry.id   AF-A0A2V0PDP2-F1
#
_cell.length_a   1.000
_cell.length_b   1.000
_cell.length_c   1.000
_cell.angle_alpha   90.00
_cell.angle_beta   90.00
_cell.angle_gamma   90.00
#
_symmetry.space_group_name_H-M   'P 1'
#
loop_
_entity.id
_entity.type
_entity.pdbx_description
1 polymer ?
#
loop_
_entity_poly.entity_id
_entity_poly.type
_entity_poly.pdbx_seq_one_letter_code
_entity_poly.pdbx_strand_id
1 'polypeptide(L)'
;MSPATARRAIDWKILITIGAALGVSTAMEKSGAAEAIAGSLLNAAKGGGDAALIGIIYIVTMLARVRRVAGISIYLMAFAIMIAASAVYTTPFGDNINLMTSGVGDYSVFEFVRFGLPLQILMCITTTAILTVRQRALMATITGIATAAVVVIPHLLAGFQWWRGYKARKARMEAKVERRASFARASSMNAGRLSAARLGSAAGAQGSSHAVGSQGAV
;
A
#
# COMPACT_ATOMS: atom_id res chain seq x y z
N MET A 1 3.83 26.03 -12.32
CA MET A 1 5.18 25.42 -12.43
C MET A 1 6.03 26.27 -13.35
N SER A 2 7.27 26.60 -12.99
CA SER A 2 8.16 27.31 -13.92
C SER A 2 8.61 26.38 -15.06
N PRO A 3 8.87 26.88 -16.28
CA PRO A 3 9.39 26.06 -17.38
C PRO A 3 10.72 25.35 -17.05
N ALA A 4 11.53 25.93 -16.16
CA ALA A 4 12.76 25.32 -15.67
C ALA A 4 12.50 24.10 -14.77
N THR A 5 11.47 24.15 -13.92
CA THR A 5 11.06 23.04 -13.06
C THR A 5 10.55 21.86 -13.90
N ALA A 6 9.78 22.13 -14.95
CA ALA A 6 9.28 21.09 -15.86
C ALA A 6 10.41 20.36 -16.60
N ARG A 7 11.43 21.08 -17.09
CA ARG A 7 12.59 20.46 -17.77
C ARG A 7 13.45 19.59 -16.86
N ARG A 8 13.55 19.92 -15.57
CA ARG A 8 14.28 19.12 -14.57
C ARG A 8 13.54 17.85 -14.17
N ALA A 9 12.22 17.78 -14.36
CA ALA A 9 11.43 16.59 -14.07
C ALA A 9 11.59 15.49 -15.14
N ILE A 10 12.21 15.79 -16.29
CA ILE A 10 12.46 14.84 -17.36
C ILE A 10 13.77 14.09 -17.06
N ASP A 11 13.70 12.76 -16.96
CA ASP A 11 14.89 11.92 -16.90
C ASP A 11 15.43 11.65 -18.32
N TRP A 12 16.34 12.52 -18.75
CA TRP A 12 16.99 12.41 -20.05
C TRP A 12 17.81 11.12 -20.21
N LYS A 13 18.32 10.55 -19.12
CA LYS A 13 19.13 9.33 -19.20
C LYS A 13 18.26 8.17 -19.68
N ILE A 14 17.07 8.01 -19.11
CA ILE A 14 16.12 6.97 -19.51
C ILE A 14 15.73 7.11 -20.98
N LEU A 15 15.40 8.32 -21.44
CA LEU A 15 15.02 8.56 -22.84
C LEU A 15 16.14 8.23 -23.82
N ILE A 16 17.38 8.61 -23.49
CA ILE A 16 18.56 8.29 -24.30
C ILE A 16 18.81 6.78 -24.30
N THR A 17 18.67 6.09 -23.16
CA THR A 17 18.82 4.63 -23.09
C THR A 17 17.80 3.89 -23.94
N ILE A 18 16.52 4.31 -23.91
CA ILE A 18 15.48 3.72 -24.77
C ILE A 18 15.83 3.93 -26.25
N GLY A 19 16.19 5.16 -26.64
CA GLY A 19 16.59 5.47 -28.01
C GLY A 19 17.81 4.68 -28.48
N ALA A 20 18.82 4.56 -27.63
CA ALA A 20 20.02 3.78 -27.90
C ALA A 20 19.71 2.28 -28.04
N ALA A 21 18.87 1.71 -27.18
CA ALA A 21 18.48 0.29 -27.26
C ALA A 21 17.77 -0.04 -28.59
N LEU A 22 16.85 0.83 -29.03
CA LEU A 22 16.18 0.70 -30.34
C LEU A 22 17.17 0.85 -31.51
N GLY A 23 18.10 1.79 -31.39
CA GLY A 23 19.18 1.98 -32.37
C GLY A 23 20.10 0.76 -32.48
N VAL A 24 20.52 0.18 -31.34
CA VAL A 24 21.33 -1.04 -31.27
C VAL A 24 20.60 -2.22 -31.89
N SER A 25 19.31 -2.40 -31.59
CA SER A 25 18.49 -3.47 -32.20
C SER A 25 18.50 -3.37 -33.73
N THR A 26 18.26 -2.17 -34.27
CA THR A 26 18.23 -1.93 -35.72
C THR A 26 19.62 -2.09 -36.35
N ALA A 27 20.67 -1.63 -35.67
CA ALA A 27 22.05 -1.77 -36.12
C ALA A 27 22.48 -3.23 -36.16
N MET A 28 22.08 -4.05 -35.17
CA MET A 28 22.36 -5.48 -35.15
C MET A 28 21.68 -6.23 -36.30
N GLU A 29 20.43 -5.88 -36.64
CA GLU A 29 19.72 -6.43 -37.80
C GLU A 29 20.37 -6.00 -39.12
N LYS A 30 20.69 -4.71 -39.30
CA LYS A 30 21.24 -4.19 -40.56
C LYS A 30 22.71 -4.53 -40.80
N SER A 31 23.50 -4.67 -39.74
CA SER A 31 24.92 -5.04 -39.85
C SER A 31 25.14 -6.52 -40.13
N GLY A 32 24.09 -7.35 -40.07
CA GLY A 32 24.22 -8.79 -40.16
C GLY A 32 24.86 -9.43 -38.92
N ALA A 33 25.01 -8.68 -37.82
CA ALA A 33 25.61 -9.20 -36.60
C ALA A 33 24.76 -10.32 -35.99
N ALA A 34 23.42 -10.22 -36.09
CA ALA A 34 22.51 -11.28 -35.68
C ALA A 34 22.75 -12.57 -36.49
N GLU A 35 22.88 -12.46 -37.81
CA GLU A 35 23.21 -13.55 -38.72
C GLU A 35 24.61 -14.13 -38.45
N ALA A 36 25.59 -13.28 -38.13
CA ALA A 36 26.95 -13.71 -37.80
C ALA A 36 26.99 -14.51 -36.48
N ILE A 37 26.23 -14.08 -35.46
CA ILE A 37 26.09 -14.81 -34.19
C ILE A 37 25.39 -16.15 -34.42
N ALA A 38 24.27 -16.14 -35.15
CA ALA A 38 23.54 -17.37 -35.49
C ALA A 38 24.40 -18.35 -36.30
N GLY A 39 25.16 -17.83 -37.27
CA GLY A 39 26.09 -18.60 -38.09
C GLY A 39 27.28 -19.15 -37.29
N SER A 40 27.82 -18.38 -36.35
CA SER A 40 28.89 -18.82 -35.44
C SER A 40 28.42 -19.95 -34.52
N LEU A 41 27.20 -19.85 -33.99
CA LEU A 41 26.59 -20.89 -33.17
C LEU A 41 26.39 -22.18 -33.99
N LEU A 42 25.96 -22.04 -35.24
CA LEU A 42 25.79 -23.17 -36.16
C LEU A 42 27.12 -23.79 -36.58
N ASN A 43 28.18 -23.00 -36.78
CA ASN A 43 29.51 -23.49 -37.11
C ASN A 43 30.19 -24.16 -35.91
N ALA A 44 30.01 -23.66 -34.70
CA ALA A 44 30.43 -24.34 -33.48
C ALA A 44 29.71 -25.70 -33.33
N ALA A 45 28.44 -25.77 -33.71
CA ALA A 45 27.68 -27.01 -33.73
C ALA A 45 28.24 -28.06 -34.70
N LYS A 46 28.79 -27.63 -35.86
CA LYS A 46 29.41 -28.53 -36.84
C LYS A 46 30.66 -29.23 -36.30
N GLY A 47 31.41 -28.58 -35.40
CA GLY A 47 32.61 -29.15 -34.79
C GLY A 47 32.34 -30.32 -33.82
N GLY A 48 31.10 -30.47 -33.32
CA GLY A 48 30.70 -31.54 -32.40
C GLY A 48 30.04 -32.76 -33.05
N GLY A 49 30.03 -32.85 -34.39
CA GLY A 49 29.37 -33.92 -35.14
C GLY A 49 27.85 -33.74 -35.29
N ASP A 50 27.19 -34.69 -35.96
CA ASP A 50 25.76 -34.59 -36.32
C ASP A 50 24.84 -34.41 -35.09
N ALA A 51 25.21 -35.00 -33.94
CA ALA A 51 24.46 -34.87 -32.70
C ALA A 51 24.46 -33.43 -32.14
N ALA A 52 25.58 -32.71 -32.22
CA ALA A 52 25.68 -31.33 -31.76
C ALA A 52 24.94 -30.36 -32.69
N LEU A 53 24.97 -30.61 -34.00
CA LEU A 53 24.22 -29.86 -35.00
C LEU A 53 22.71 -29.99 -34.77
N ILE A 54 22.24 -31.23 -34.60
CA ILE A 54 20.83 -31.53 -34.30
C ILE A 54 20.43 -30.91 -32.96
N GLY A 55 21.30 -30.95 -31.94
CA GLY A 55 21.04 -30.35 -30.63
C GLY A 55 20.87 -28.83 -30.69
N ILE A 56 21.76 -28.11 -31.38
CA ILE A 56 21.68 -26.65 -31.50
C ILE A 56 20.50 -26.23 -32.38
N ILE A 57 20.27 -26.91 -33.50
CA ILE A 57 19.09 -26.66 -34.35
C ILE A 57 17.80 -26.96 -33.57
N TYR A 58 17.77 -28.02 -32.76
CA TYR A 58 16.64 -28.35 -31.89
C TYR A 58 16.39 -27.25 -30.88
N ILE A 59 17.41 -26.73 -30.17
CA ILE A 59 17.24 -25.65 -29.18
C ILE A 59 16.76 -24.36 -29.85
N VAL A 60 17.40 -23.92 -30.93
CA VAL A 60 17.02 -22.69 -31.65
C VAL A 60 15.60 -22.80 -32.22
N THR A 61 15.29 -23.96 -32.83
CA THR A 61 13.94 -24.24 -33.35
C THR A 61 12.93 -24.37 -32.23
N MET A 62 13.27 -24.94 -31.08
CA MET A 62 12.41 -25.07 -29.90
C MET A 62 12.06 -23.69 -29.34
N LEU A 63 13.04 -22.79 -29.16
CA LEU A 63 12.81 -21.40 -28.76
C LEU A 63 11.90 -20.65 -29.75
N ALA A 64 12.17 -20.77 -31.05
CA ALA A 64 11.34 -20.15 -32.10
C ALA A 64 9.93 -20.77 -32.18
N ARG A 65 9.82 -22.09 -31.93
CA ARG A 65 8.59 -22.87 -31.97
C ARG A 65 7.74 -22.65 -30.73
N VAL A 66 8.32 -22.47 -29.54
CA VAL A 66 7.57 -22.15 -28.31
C VAL A 66 6.71 -20.91 -28.55
N ARG A 67 7.26 -19.87 -29.20
CA ARG A 67 6.47 -18.69 -29.60
C ARG A 67 5.35 -19.02 -30.59
N ARG A 68 5.64 -19.82 -31.63
CA ARG A 68 4.69 -20.11 -32.71
C ARG A 68 3.59 -21.12 -32.33
N VAL A 69 3.94 -22.19 -31.63
CA VAL A 69 3.04 -23.30 -31.24
C VAL A 69 2.20 -22.94 -30.03
N ALA A 70 2.74 -22.19 -29.07
CA ALA A 70 1.94 -21.67 -27.96
C ALA A 70 1.02 -20.51 -28.37
N GLY A 71 1.08 -20.06 -29.64
CA GLY A 71 0.31 -18.92 -30.14
C GLY A 71 0.60 -17.61 -29.38
N ILE A 72 1.77 -17.51 -28.75
CA ILE A 72 2.13 -16.37 -27.89
C ILE A 72 2.56 -15.22 -28.80
N SER A 73 1.78 -14.15 -28.76
CA SER A 73 2.11 -12.90 -29.44
C SER A 73 3.42 -12.32 -28.91
N ILE A 74 4.24 -11.75 -29.79
CA ILE A 74 5.47 -11.03 -29.39
C ILE A 74 5.17 -9.93 -28.36
N TYR A 75 4.00 -9.31 -28.46
CA TYR A 75 3.54 -8.31 -27.51
C TYR A 75 3.31 -8.90 -26.11
N LEU A 76 2.74 -10.11 -26.00
CA LEU A 76 2.53 -10.79 -24.72
C LEU A 76 3.86 -11.09 -24.02
N MET A 77 4.86 -11.53 -24.79
CA MET A 77 6.20 -11.80 -24.26
C MET A 77 6.89 -10.51 -23.82
N ALA A 78 6.78 -9.43 -24.59
CA ALA A 78 7.30 -8.12 -24.22
C ALA A 78 6.63 -7.58 -22.93
N PHE A 79 5.31 -7.71 -22.80
CA PHE A 79 4.59 -7.32 -21.58
C PHE A 79 5.01 -8.17 -20.37
N ALA A 80 5.19 -9.48 -20.54
CA ALA A 80 5.66 -10.35 -19.47
C ALA A 80 7.06 -9.94 -18.97
N ILE A 81 7.99 -9.66 -19.89
CA ILE A 81 9.34 -9.19 -19.55
C ILE A 81 9.28 -7.83 -18.85
N MET A 82 8.47 -6.91 -19.35
CA MET A 82 8.31 -5.57 -18.76
C MET A 82 7.77 -5.64 -17.33
N ILE A 83 6.75 -6.46 -17.08
CA ILE A 83 6.18 -6.64 -15.73
C ILE A 83 7.19 -7.33 -14.81
N ALA A 84 7.89 -8.36 -15.29
CA ALA A 84 8.91 -9.07 -14.52
C ALA A 84 10.08 -8.14 -14.15
N ALA A 85 10.52 -7.28 -15.07
CA ALA A 85 11.58 -6.30 -14.83
C ALA A 85 11.19 -5.23 -13.80
N SER A 86 9.89 -4.91 -13.69
CA SER A 86 9.38 -3.99 -12.66
C SER A 86 9.14 -4.67 -11.31
N ALA A 87 9.06 -5.99 -11.26
CA ALA A 87 8.77 -6.75 -10.07
C ALA A 87 10.09 -7.24 -9.44
N VAL A 88 10.85 -6.34 -8.82
CA VAL A 88 12.13 -6.68 -8.17
C VAL A 88 11.99 -6.56 -6.65
N TYR A 89 11.40 -7.58 -6.03
CA TYR A 89 11.13 -7.57 -4.58
C TYR A 89 12.19 -8.30 -3.75
N THR A 90 12.99 -9.15 -4.40
CA THR A 90 13.91 -10.07 -3.71
C THR A 90 15.21 -9.39 -3.28
N THR A 91 15.53 -8.22 -3.84
CA THR A 91 16.82 -7.55 -3.59
C THR A 91 16.63 -6.09 -3.19
N PRO A 92 17.45 -5.57 -2.25
CA PRO A 92 17.38 -4.18 -1.83
C PRO A 92 17.86 -3.21 -2.94
N PHE A 93 18.73 -3.68 -3.83
CA PHE A 93 19.29 -2.90 -4.94
C PHE A 93 18.38 -2.83 -6.17
N GLY A 94 17.20 -3.46 -6.13
CA GLY A 94 16.29 -3.56 -7.27
C GLY A 94 15.68 -2.23 -7.69
N ASP A 95 15.36 -1.36 -6.72
CA ASP A 95 14.73 -0.07 -6.95
C ASP A 95 15.13 0.95 -5.89
N ASN A 96 15.01 2.24 -6.23
CA ASN A 96 15.34 3.34 -5.31
C ASN A 96 14.50 3.29 -4.02
N ILE A 97 13.26 2.81 -4.06
CA ILE A 97 12.40 2.69 -2.88
C ILE A 97 12.94 1.62 -1.93
N ASN A 98 13.37 0.46 -2.45
CA ASN A 98 13.94 -0.62 -1.64
C ASN A 98 15.28 -0.20 -1.00
N LEU A 99 16.04 0.66 -1.68
CA LEU A 99 17.23 1.29 -1.12
C LEU A 99 16.90 2.26 0.02
N MET A 100 15.84 3.06 -0.14
CA MET A 100 15.40 3.98 0.90
C MET A 100 14.90 3.24 2.14
N THR A 101 14.19 2.12 1.98
CA THR A 101 13.69 1.33 3.11
C THR A 101 14.79 0.53 3.79
N SER A 102 15.74 -0.04 3.05
CA SER A 102 16.89 -0.74 3.64
C SER A 102 17.81 0.19 4.42
N GLY A 103 18.04 1.42 3.93
CA GLY A 103 18.88 2.40 4.63
C GLY A 103 18.30 2.95 5.94
N VAL A 104 16.97 3.05 6.05
CA VAL A 104 16.29 3.59 7.26
C VAL A 104 15.85 2.48 8.23
N GLY A 105 15.59 1.27 7.72
CA GLY A 105 14.98 0.17 8.47
C GLY A 105 15.94 -0.88 9.03
N ASP A 106 17.25 -0.76 8.79
CA ASP A 106 18.29 -1.76 9.16
C ASP A 106 17.94 -3.20 8.72
N TYR A 107 17.22 -3.31 7.59
CA TYR A 107 16.83 -4.61 7.05
C TYR A 107 18.03 -5.29 6.40
N SER A 108 18.27 -6.53 6.78
CA SER A 108 19.27 -7.38 6.15
C SER A 108 18.85 -7.80 4.75
N VAL A 109 19.82 -8.04 3.86
CA VAL A 109 19.56 -8.57 2.50
C VAL A 109 18.76 -9.88 2.55
N PHE A 110 18.97 -10.69 3.60
CA PHE A 110 18.26 -11.95 3.76
C PHE A 110 16.78 -11.78 4.13
N GLU A 111 16.42 -10.71 4.84
CA GLU A 111 15.00 -10.38 5.09
C GLU A 111 14.29 -9.97 3.79
N PHE A 112 14.97 -9.24 2.90
CA PHE A 112 14.45 -8.95 1.57
C PHE A 112 14.18 -10.22 0.77
N VAL A 113 15.07 -11.21 0.82
CA VAL A 113 14.82 -12.49 0.12
C VAL A 113 13.67 -13.25 0.77
N ARG A 114 13.65 -13.33 2.10
CA ARG A 114 12.64 -14.11 2.84
C ARG A 114 11.22 -13.59 2.64
N PHE A 115 11.03 -12.27 2.60
CA PHE A 115 9.72 -11.65 2.40
C PHE A 115 9.43 -11.32 0.93
N GLY A 116 10.46 -11.00 0.15
CA GLY A 116 10.36 -10.67 -1.26
C GLY A 116 10.13 -11.87 -2.17
N LEU A 117 10.73 -13.03 -1.88
CA LEU A 117 10.58 -14.22 -2.72
C LEU A 117 9.14 -14.78 -2.75
N PRO A 118 8.41 -14.89 -1.62
CA PRO A 118 7.00 -15.26 -1.65
C PRO A 118 6.15 -14.28 -2.48
N LEU A 119 6.43 -12.98 -2.36
CA LEU A 119 5.75 -11.95 -3.13
C LEU A 119 6.11 -12.02 -4.62
N GLN A 120 7.36 -12.33 -4.95
CA GLN A 120 7.83 -12.53 -6.31
C GLN A 120 7.10 -13.70 -6.99
N ILE A 121 6.95 -14.81 -6.28
CA ILE A 121 6.21 -15.98 -6.77
C ILE A 121 4.74 -15.63 -6.98
N LEU A 122 4.12 -14.93 -6.04
CA LEU A 122 2.75 -14.47 -6.17
C LEU A 122 2.58 -13.58 -7.42
N MET A 123 3.48 -12.61 -7.63
CA MET A 123 3.46 -11.72 -8.79
C MET A 123 3.68 -12.47 -10.10
N CYS A 124 4.54 -13.48 -10.12
CA CYS A 124 4.71 -14.37 -11.28
C CYS A 124 3.39 -15.07 -11.63
N ILE A 125 2.75 -15.71 -10.65
CA ILE A 125 1.47 -16.42 -10.83
C ILE A 125 0.38 -15.47 -11.31
N THR A 126 0.22 -14.31 -10.66
CA THR A 126 -0.79 -13.31 -11.02
C THR A 126 -0.54 -12.77 -12.43
N THR A 127 0.70 -12.46 -12.79
CA THR A 127 1.05 -11.95 -14.13
C THR A 127 0.76 -12.99 -15.21
N THR A 128 1.15 -14.25 -15.00
CA THR A 128 0.87 -15.34 -15.95
C THR A 128 -0.62 -15.58 -16.11
N ALA A 129 -1.39 -15.55 -15.02
CA ALA A 129 -2.85 -15.70 -15.06
C ALA A 129 -3.52 -14.58 -15.87
N ILE A 130 -3.13 -13.32 -15.64
CA ILE A 130 -3.68 -12.16 -16.36
C ILE A 130 -3.35 -12.23 -17.86
N LEU A 131 -2.11 -12.57 -18.22
CA LEU A 131 -1.67 -12.56 -19.62
C LEU A 131 -2.21 -13.74 -20.44
N THR A 132 -2.52 -14.88 -19.82
CA THR A 132 -2.91 -16.11 -20.53
C THR A 132 -4.41 -16.17 -20.83
N VAL A 133 -5.25 -15.43 -20.09
CA VAL A 133 -6.70 -15.59 -20.23
C VAL A 133 -7.22 -14.82 -21.43
N ARG A 134 -7.63 -15.59 -22.44
CA ARG A 134 -8.17 -15.11 -23.72
C ARG A 134 -9.55 -14.45 -23.62
N GLN A 135 -10.32 -14.74 -22.58
CA GLN A 135 -11.67 -14.20 -22.33
C GLN A 135 -11.60 -12.90 -21.51
N ARG A 136 -11.53 -11.74 -22.19
CA ARG A 136 -11.39 -10.41 -21.55
C ARG A 136 -12.46 -10.12 -20.49
N ALA A 137 -13.69 -10.60 -20.70
CA ALA A 137 -14.81 -10.40 -19.77
C ALA A 137 -14.63 -11.16 -18.45
N LEU A 138 -14.10 -12.39 -18.51
CA LEU A 138 -13.90 -13.25 -17.34
C LEU A 138 -12.70 -12.76 -16.48
N MET A 139 -11.67 -12.19 -17.12
CA MET A 139 -10.60 -11.51 -16.39
C MET A 139 -11.08 -10.23 -15.73
N ALA A 140 -11.85 -9.39 -16.42
CA ALA A 140 -12.36 -8.15 -15.83
C ALA A 140 -13.20 -8.43 -14.57
N THR A 141 -13.99 -9.51 -14.57
CA THR A 141 -14.76 -9.91 -13.39
C THR A 141 -13.88 -10.50 -12.30
N ILE A 142 -12.94 -11.41 -12.60
CA ILE A 142 -12.03 -11.99 -11.59
C ILE A 142 -11.15 -10.91 -10.95
N THR A 143 -10.51 -10.06 -11.76
CA THR A 143 -9.65 -8.97 -11.25
C THR A 143 -10.47 -7.91 -10.54
N GLY A 144 -11.69 -7.62 -11.02
CA GLY A 144 -12.63 -6.72 -10.35
C GLY A 144 -13.08 -7.24 -8.99
N ILE A 145 -13.39 -8.54 -8.89
CA ILE A 145 -13.76 -9.21 -7.63
C ILE A 145 -12.57 -9.30 -6.69
N ALA A 146 -11.38 -9.63 -7.18
CA ALA A 146 -10.16 -9.66 -6.36
C ALA A 146 -9.78 -8.26 -5.83
N THR A 147 -9.89 -7.23 -6.67
CA THR A 147 -9.68 -5.83 -6.25
C THR A 147 -10.73 -5.39 -5.24
N ALA A 148 -12.00 -5.74 -5.47
CA ALA A 148 -13.06 -5.47 -4.51
C ALA A 148 -12.79 -6.20 -3.18
N ALA A 149 -12.35 -7.47 -3.21
CA ALA A 149 -12.04 -8.22 -2.01
C ALA A 149 -10.88 -7.58 -1.23
N VAL A 150 -9.80 -7.20 -1.89
CA VAL A 150 -8.60 -6.64 -1.24
C VAL A 150 -8.80 -5.20 -0.78
N VAL A 151 -9.58 -4.38 -1.49
CA VAL A 151 -9.76 -2.95 -1.17
C VAL A 151 -10.98 -2.74 -0.29
N VAL A 152 -12.12 -3.33 -0.65
CA VAL A 152 -13.42 -3.05 -0.03
C VAL A 152 -13.55 -3.80 1.29
N ILE A 153 -13.09 -5.05 1.40
CA ILE A 153 -13.24 -5.83 2.65
C ILE A 153 -12.47 -5.18 3.81
N PRO A 154 -11.19 -4.77 3.67
CA PRO A 154 -10.48 -4.11 4.77
C PRO A 154 -11.08 -2.76 5.14
N HIS A 155 -11.56 -1.97 4.17
CA HIS A 155 -12.18 -0.67 4.43
C HIS A 155 -13.57 -0.78 5.06
N LEU A 156 -14.36 -1.78 4.67
CA LEU A 156 -15.64 -2.08 5.30
C LEU A 156 -15.44 -2.59 6.73
N LEU A 157 -14.47 -3.47 6.96
CA LEU A 157 -14.14 -3.95 8.30
C LEU A 157 -13.61 -2.82 9.19
N ALA A 158 -12.70 -1.98 8.69
CA ALA A 158 -12.18 -0.82 9.41
C ALA A 158 -13.29 0.19 9.72
N GLY A 159 -14.16 0.50 8.75
CA GLY A 159 -15.31 1.38 8.93
C GLY A 159 -16.32 0.83 9.95
N PHE A 160 -16.58 -0.48 9.91
CA PHE A 160 -17.44 -1.15 10.87
C PHE A 160 -16.85 -1.14 12.29
N GLN A 161 -15.55 -1.41 12.43
CA GLN A 161 -14.86 -1.33 13.72
C GLN A 161 -14.85 0.10 14.27
N TRP A 162 -14.61 1.10 13.42
CA TRP A 162 -14.68 2.51 13.79
C TRP A 162 -16.09 2.91 14.24
N TRP A 163 -17.15 2.48 13.54
CA TRP A 163 -18.54 2.77 13.92
C TRP A 163 -18.93 2.17 15.28
N ARG A 164 -18.51 0.92 15.56
CA ARG A 164 -18.68 0.34 16.91
C ARG A 164 -17.94 1.16 17.96
N GLY A 165 -16.71 1.59 17.66
CA GLY A 165 -15.92 2.46 18.53
C GLY A 165 -16.58 3.83 18.76
N TYR A 166 -17.16 4.42 17.72
CA TYR A 166 -17.90 5.68 17.79
C TYR A 166 -19.12 5.54 18.71
N LYS A 167 -19.96 4.50 18.54
CA LYS A 167 -21.10 4.24 19.43
C LYS A 167 -20.66 4.09 20.89
N ALA A 168 -19.59 3.34 21.14
CA ALA A 168 -19.06 3.17 22.50
C ALA A 168 -18.55 4.49 23.10
N ARG A 169 -17.88 5.34 22.31
CA ARG A 169 -17.40 6.67 22.75
C ARG A 169 -18.56 7.62 23.03
N LYS A 170 -19.58 7.62 22.17
CA LYS A 170 -20.78 8.45 22.35
C LYS A 170 -21.52 8.09 23.64
N ALA A 171 -21.76 6.81 23.89
CA ALA A 171 -22.37 6.35 25.13
C ALA A 171 -21.58 6.74 26.40
N ARG A 172 -20.23 6.67 26.34
CA ARG A 172 -19.37 7.13 27.45
C ARG A 172 -19.45 8.64 27.68
N MET A 173 -19.60 9.43 26.62
CA MET A 173 -19.74 10.89 26.71
C MET A 173 -21.09 11.28 27.28
N GLU A 174 -22.17 10.68 26.80
CA GLU A 174 -23.53 10.86 27.32
C GLU A 174 -23.59 10.52 28.82
N ALA A 175 -23.01 9.39 29.23
CA ALA A 175 -22.94 9.01 30.64
C ALA A 175 -22.07 9.95 31.51
N LYS A 176 -21.06 10.62 30.93
CA LYS A 176 -20.27 11.65 31.63
C LYS A 176 -21.05 12.96 31.78
N VAL A 177 -21.78 13.36 30.74
CA VAL A 177 -22.63 14.55 30.77
C VAL A 177 -23.74 14.38 31.81
N GLU A 178 -24.38 13.21 31.83
CA GLU A 178 -25.44 12.91 32.80
C GLU A 178 -24.94 12.88 34.24
N ARG A 179 -23.75 12.30 34.49
CA ARG A 179 -23.10 12.35 35.81
C ARG A 179 -22.74 13.76 36.25
N ARG A 180 -22.27 14.62 35.33
CA ARG A 180 -22.00 16.03 35.65
C ARG A 180 -23.30 16.79 35.95
N ALA A 181 -24.35 16.51 35.20
CA ALA A 181 -25.67 17.11 35.40
C ALA A 181 -26.33 16.66 36.71
N SER A 182 -26.16 15.39 37.13
CA SER A 182 -26.64 14.92 38.43
C SER A 182 -25.85 15.53 39.59
N PHE A 183 -24.53 15.67 39.46
CA PHE A 183 -23.69 16.32 40.47
C PHE A 183 -24.01 17.81 40.62
N ALA A 184 -24.23 18.52 39.51
CA ALA A 184 -24.64 19.93 39.53
C ALA A 184 -26.02 20.13 40.20
N ARG A 185 -26.99 19.25 39.92
CA ARG A 185 -28.32 19.27 40.56
C ARG A 185 -28.25 18.95 42.06
N ALA A 186 -27.42 17.99 42.47
CA ALA A 186 -27.20 17.70 43.89
C ALA A 186 -26.53 18.88 44.62
N SER A 187 -25.55 19.52 43.98
CA SER A 187 -24.87 20.70 44.52
C SER A 187 -25.80 21.90 44.67
N SER A 188 -26.69 22.16 43.71
CA SER A 188 -27.65 23.27 43.81
C SER A 188 -28.72 23.03 44.88
N MET A 189 -29.17 21.78 45.05
CA MET A 189 -30.08 21.40 46.15
C MET A 189 -29.43 21.59 47.52
N ASN A 190 -28.15 21.21 47.69
CA ASN A 190 -27.44 21.41 48.94
C ASN A 190 -27.18 22.90 49.24
N ALA A 191 -26.84 23.70 48.22
CA ALA A 191 -26.69 25.14 48.36
C ALA A 191 -28.00 25.83 48.79
N GLY A 192 -29.14 25.42 48.21
CA GLY A 192 -30.46 25.91 48.60
C GLY A 192 -30.88 25.52 50.02
N ARG A 193 -30.51 24.31 50.48
CA ARG A 193 -30.75 23.88 51.87
C ARG A 193 -29.89 24.67 52.86
N LEU A 194 -28.64 24.97 52.51
CA LEU A 194 -27.73 25.75 53.36
C LEU A 194 -28.16 27.23 53.47
N SER A 195 -28.65 27.84 52.39
CA SER A 195 -29.19 29.20 52.43
C SER A 195 -30.50 29.27 53.24
N ALA A 196 -31.40 28.30 53.07
CA ALA A 196 -32.62 28.21 53.87
C ALA A 196 -32.33 27.99 55.37
N ALA A 197 -31.36 27.14 55.71
CA ALA A 197 -30.93 26.91 57.10
C ALA A 197 -30.31 28.16 57.74
N ARG A 198 -29.50 28.93 56.99
CA ARG A 198 -28.93 30.20 57.47
C ARG A 198 -29.99 31.26 57.72
N LEU A 199 -30.99 31.38 56.83
CA LEU A 199 -32.13 32.29 57.01
C LEU A 199 -33.00 31.90 58.21
N GLY A 200 -33.22 30.60 58.43
CA GLY A 200 -33.92 30.11 59.63
C GLY A 200 -33.15 30.40 60.94
N SER A 201 -31.82 30.26 60.94
CA SER A 201 -31.00 30.57 62.13
C SER A 201 -30.90 32.08 62.40
N ALA A 202 -30.87 32.90 61.35
CA ALA A 202 -30.87 34.36 61.47
C ALA A 202 -32.20 34.90 61.99
N ALA A 203 -33.33 34.30 61.57
CA ALA A 203 -34.65 34.59 62.11
C ALA A 203 -34.78 34.19 63.59
N GLY A 204 -34.16 33.07 64.01
CA GLY A 204 -34.10 32.65 65.42
C GLY A 204 -33.20 33.55 66.30
N ALA A 205 -32.13 34.12 65.73
CA ALA A 205 -31.24 35.03 66.45
C ALA A 205 -31.83 36.44 66.65
N GLN A 206 -32.67 36.93 65.73
CA GLN A 206 -33.37 38.21 65.91
C GLN A 206 -34.51 38.17 66.95
N GLY A 207 -35.06 36.99 67.24
CA GLY A 207 -36.06 36.82 68.31
C GLY A 207 -35.49 36.85 69.74
N SER A 208 -34.18 36.70 69.93
CA SER A 208 -33.54 36.64 71.26
C SER A 208 -32.77 37.91 71.65
N SER A 209 -32.54 38.85 70.72
CA SER A 209 -31.82 40.10 70.99
C SER A 209 -32.71 41.25 71.50
N HIS A 210 -34.03 41.08 71.57
CA HIS A 210 -34.96 42.11 72.05
C HIS A 210 -35.27 42.06 73.57
N ALA A 211 -34.61 41.19 74.35
CA ALA A 211 -34.95 40.97 75.76
C ALA A 211 -33.89 41.43 76.80
N VAL A 212 -32.73 42.01 76.41
CA VAL A 212 -31.60 42.24 77.36
C VAL A 212 -31.07 43.69 77.34
N GLY A 213 -31.92 44.69 77.11
CA GLY A 213 -31.48 46.08 76.95
C GLY A 213 -32.27 47.14 77.71
N SER A 214 -32.75 46.87 78.93
CA SER A 214 -33.32 47.93 79.79
C SER A 214 -33.29 47.57 81.29
N GLN A 215 -32.12 47.67 81.94
CA GLN A 215 -32.03 47.86 83.39
C GLN A 215 -30.63 48.37 83.73
N GLY A 216 -30.54 49.60 84.27
CA GLY A 216 -29.30 50.15 84.82
C GLY A 216 -29.08 51.65 84.60
N ALA A 217 -29.98 52.50 85.09
CA ALA A 217 -29.67 53.90 85.42
C ALA A 217 -30.60 54.38 86.54
N VAL A 218 -29.96 54.86 87.62
CA VAL A 218 -30.48 55.43 88.88
C VAL A 218 -30.94 54.40 89.93
#